data_AF-A0A0V0GFD8-F1
#
_entry.id   AF-A0A0V0GFD8-F1
#
_cell.length_a   1.000
_cell.length_b   1.000
_cell.length_c   1.000
_cell.angle_alpha   90.00
_cell.angle_beta   90.00
_cell.angle_gamma   90.00
#
_symmetry.space_group_name_H-M   'P 1'
#
loop_
_entity.id
_entity.type
_entity.pdbx_description
1 polymer ?
#
loop_
_entity_poly.entity_id
_entity_poly.type
_entity_poly.pdbx_seq_one_letter_code
_entity_poly.pdbx_strand_id
1 'polypeptide(L)'
;MASRCLAVLATVDPLPVMTSVVEKVIPMLSISNDDHSRRGAVETIAVILEKMKINIVPYIFFLVVPLMGRMSDQKTDIRVLATHTFADLIQLMPLDGGISNTPQLGPQLILLKATQKEFLEQLFNPSAIGDYKVPVPINAELRSYQQSGVNWLAFLNKYKLHGMLCDDMGLGKTLQSICILAGDHYYRQQKYKETKQEDCAPLPSLVICPPTLTGHWV
;
A
#
# COMPACT_ATOMS: atom_id res chain seq x y z
N MET A 1 20.83 0.48 -20.41
CA MET A 1 20.92 -0.66 -21.36
C MET A 1 20.27 -1.92 -20.81
N ALA A 2 20.54 -2.31 -19.56
CA ALA A 2 19.90 -3.48 -18.93
C ALA A 2 18.36 -3.39 -18.87
N SER A 3 17.82 -2.24 -18.44
CA SER A 3 16.37 -1.92 -18.43
C SER A 3 15.70 -2.18 -19.78
N ARG A 4 16.29 -1.65 -20.86
CA ARG A 4 15.82 -1.83 -22.24
C ARG A 4 15.89 -3.29 -22.70
N CYS A 5 16.94 -4.03 -22.32
CA CYS A 5 17.06 -5.45 -22.65
C CYS A 5 15.94 -6.27 -22.00
N LEU A 6 15.71 -6.08 -20.69
CA LEU A 6 14.62 -6.73 -19.96
C LEU A 6 13.26 -6.38 -20.56
N ALA A 7 13.04 -5.13 -20.93
CA ALA A 7 11.79 -4.70 -21.56
C ALA A 7 11.55 -5.36 -22.92
N VAL A 8 12.57 -5.52 -23.76
CA VAL A 8 12.45 -6.26 -25.03
C VAL A 8 12.16 -7.73 -24.75
N LEU A 9 12.85 -8.36 -23.80
CA LEU A 9 12.58 -9.75 -23.41
C LEU A 9 11.13 -9.92 -22.91
N ALA A 10 10.62 -8.96 -22.13
CA ALA A 10 9.25 -8.97 -21.64
C ALA A 10 8.20 -8.88 -22.75
N THR A 11 8.53 -8.33 -23.92
CA THR A 11 7.63 -8.34 -25.10
C THR A 11 7.64 -9.67 -25.86
N VAL A 12 8.71 -10.47 -25.71
CA VAL A 12 8.86 -11.77 -26.38
C VAL A 12 8.29 -12.90 -25.53
N ASP A 13 8.67 -12.94 -24.25
CA ASP A 13 8.20 -13.95 -23.29
C ASP A 13 7.88 -13.29 -21.93
N PRO A 14 6.64 -12.76 -21.76
CA PRO A 14 6.28 -11.96 -20.60
C PRO A 14 6.34 -12.71 -19.27
N LEU A 15 5.93 -13.99 -19.23
CA LEU A 15 5.71 -14.71 -17.98
C LEU A 15 6.99 -14.91 -17.15
N PRO A 16 8.09 -15.51 -17.67
CA PRO A 16 9.30 -15.70 -16.89
C PRO A 16 10.02 -14.38 -16.61
N VAL A 17 9.95 -13.42 -17.55
CA VAL A 17 10.58 -12.11 -17.37
C VAL A 17 9.88 -11.32 -16.28
N MET A 18 8.55 -11.21 -16.31
CA MET A 18 7.80 -10.50 -15.28
C MET A 18 7.86 -11.21 -13.93
N THR A 19 7.91 -12.54 -13.91
CA THR A 19 8.16 -13.29 -12.66
C THR A 19 9.53 -12.90 -12.07
N SER A 20 10.57 -12.84 -12.90
CA SER A 20 11.90 -12.38 -12.47
C SER A 20 11.90 -10.91 -12.03
N VAL A 21 11.11 -10.04 -12.68
CA VAL A 21 10.95 -8.64 -12.27
C VAL A 21 10.31 -8.56 -10.89
N VAL A 22 9.24 -9.31 -10.64
CA VAL A 22 8.56 -9.34 -9.34
C VAL A 22 9.47 -9.88 -8.24
N GLU A 23 10.20 -10.96 -8.51
CA GLU A 23 11.04 -11.61 -7.50
C GLU A 23 12.37 -10.92 -7.25
N LYS A 24 12.96 -10.25 -8.26
CA LYS A 24 14.34 -9.74 -8.18
C LYS A 24 14.45 -8.23 -8.34
N VAL A 25 13.63 -7.61 -9.19
CA VAL A 25 13.73 -6.17 -9.47
C VAL A 25 12.89 -5.35 -8.48
N ILE A 26 11.66 -5.77 -8.18
CA ILE A 26 10.79 -5.05 -7.23
C ILE A 26 11.43 -4.92 -5.84
N PRO A 27 12.06 -5.97 -5.25
CA PRO A 27 12.72 -5.84 -3.96
C PRO A 27 13.83 -4.78 -3.93
N MET A 28 14.47 -4.49 -5.06
CA MET A 28 15.50 -3.46 -5.16
C MET A 28 14.96 -2.05 -4.86
N LEU A 29 13.66 -1.80 -5.05
CA LEU A 29 13.03 -0.51 -4.73
C LEU A 29 13.04 -0.20 -3.23
N SER A 30 13.14 -1.23 -2.38
CA SER A 30 13.13 -1.11 -0.92
C SER A 30 14.53 -0.90 -0.31
N ILE A 31 15.60 -0.96 -1.11
CA ILE A 31 16.98 -0.85 -0.62
C ILE A 31 17.32 0.62 -0.33
N SER A 32 17.18 1.04 0.92
CA SER A 32 17.33 2.45 1.33
C SER A 32 18.75 3.01 1.19
N ASN A 33 19.78 2.17 1.22
CA ASN A 33 21.19 2.58 1.18
C ASN A 33 21.85 2.48 -0.22
N ASP A 34 21.11 2.09 -1.26
CA ASP A 34 21.62 1.97 -2.62
C ASP A 34 20.71 2.69 -3.62
N ASP A 35 21.10 3.91 -3.98
CA ASP A 35 20.37 4.75 -4.93
C ASP A 35 20.40 4.16 -6.36
N HIS A 36 21.48 3.46 -6.74
CA HIS A 36 21.62 2.89 -8.08
C HIS A 36 20.66 1.72 -8.28
N SER A 37 20.52 0.86 -7.28
CA SER A 37 19.55 -0.23 -7.30
C SER A 37 18.12 0.28 -7.44
N ARG A 38 17.74 1.28 -6.62
CA ARG A 38 16.39 1.87 -6.68
C ARG A 38 16.13 2.56 -8.03
N ARG A 39 17.09 3.35 -8.51
CA ARG A 39 16.98 4.03 -9.82
C ARG A 39 16.86 3.03 -10.96
N GLY A 40 17.70 1.99 -10.98
CA GLY A 40 17.67 0.94 -12.00
C GLY A 40 16.37 0.15 -12.00
N ALA A 41 15.80 -0.11 -10.82
CA ALA A 41 14.50 -0.77 -10.69
C ALA A 41 13.35 0.09 -11.22
N VAL A 42 13.27 1.37 -10.83
CA VAL A 42 12.24 2.29 -11.35
C VAL A 42 12.37 2.46 -12.87
N GLU A 43 13.60 2.63 -13.39
CA GLU A 43 13.84 2.72 -14.83
C GLU A 43 13.43 1.44 -15.56
N THR A 44 13.72 0.27 -14.99
CA THR A 44 13.32 -1.01 -15.58
C THR A 44 11.81 -1.12 -15.71
N ILE A 45 11.07 -0.75 -14.66
CA ILE A 45 9.59 -0.78 -14.69
C ILE A 45 9.05 0.22 -15.72
N ALA A 46 9.60 1.44 -15.77
CA ALA A 46 9.19 2.47 -16.73
C ALA A 46 9.38 2.01 -18.18
N VAL A 47 10.53 1.42 -18.50
CA VAL A 47 10.84 0.96 -19.86
C VAL A 47 10.02 -0.29 -20.23
N ILE A 48 9.75 -1.20 -19.28
CA ILE A 48 8.84 -2.33 -19.49
C ILE A 48 7.44 -1.83 -19.83
N LEU A 49 6.93 -0.85 -19.08
CA LEU A 49 5.63 -0.22 -19.34
C LEU A 49 5.55 0.38 -20.75
N GLU A 50 6.56 1.17 -21.13
CA GLU A 50 6.64 1.77 -22.47
C GLU A 50 6.61 0.72 -23.59
N LYS A 51 7.30 -0.41 -23.41
CA LYS A 51 7.43 -1.47 -24.42
C LYS A 51 6.24 -2.41 -24.48
N MET A 52 5.70 -2.83 -23.33
CA MET A 52 4.61 -3.79 -23.27
C MET A 52 3.24 -3.16 -23.56
N LYS A 53 3.06 -1.84 -23.32
CA LYS A 53 1.78 -1.14 -23.48
C LYS A 53 0.65 -1.91 -22.78
N ILE A 54 -0.42 -2.27 -23.49
CA ILE A 54 -1.57 -3.00 -22.93
C ILE A 54 -1.22 -4.40 -22.40
N ASN A 55 -0.13 -5.01 -22.87
CA ASN A 55 0.28 -6.35 -22.42
C ASN A 55 0.83 -6.35 -20.98
N ILE A 56 1.06 -5.18 -20.38
CA ILE A 56 1.46 -5.07 -18.97
C ILE A 56 0.28 -5.25 -18.00
N VAL A 57 -0.97 -5.10 -18.48
CA VAL A 57 -2.18 -5.09 -17.64
C VAL A 57 -2.27 -6.25 -16.64
N PRO A 58 -1.96 -7.52 -17.01
CA PRO A 58 -1.98 -8.63 -16.07
C PRO A 58 -1.06 -8.47 -14.85
N TYR A 59 -0.05 -7.61 -14.94
CA TYR A 59 1.01 -7.40 -13.96
C TYR A 59 0.93 -6.07 -13.22
N ILE A 60 -0.02 -5.18 -13.56
CA ILE A 60 -0.10 -3.80 -13.02
C ILE A 60 -0.08 -3.77 -11.50
N PHE A 61 -0.85 -4.63 -10.84
CA PHE A 61 -0.98 -4.64 -9.38
C PHE A 61 0.37 -4.85 -8.67
N PHE A 62 1.26 -5.66 -9.26
CA PHE A 62 2.61 -5.89 -8.73
C PHE A 62 3.47 -4.63 -8.75
N LEU A 63 3.21 -3.71 -9.68
CA LEU A 63 4.06 -2.55 -9.96
C LEU A 63 3.57 -1.28 -9.27
N VAL A 64 2.25 -1.12 -9.09
CA VAL A 64 1.66 0.13 -8.58
C VAL A 64 2.10 0.43 -7.14
N VAL A 65 1.97 -0.54 -6.22
CA VAL A 65 2.29 -0.29 -4.80
C VAL A 65 3.78 0.03 -4.59
N PRO A 66 4.73 -0.73 -5.17
CA PRO A 66 6.14 -0.40 -5.03
C PRO A 66 6.52 0.96 -5.63
N LEU A 67 5.94 1.34 -6.78
CA LEU A 67 6.18 2.64 -7.40
C LEU A 67 5.61 3.81 -6.59
N MET A 68 4.41 3.65 -6.03
CA MET A 68 3.82 4.63 -5.13
C MET A 68 4.77 4.95 -3.96
N GLY A 69 5.39 3.92 -3.38
CA GLY A 69 6.39 4.08 -2.32
C GLY A 69 7.68 4.79 -2.74
N ARG A 70 7.95 4.95 -4.04
CA ARG A 70 9.11 5.70 -4.58
C ARG A 70 8.78 7.12 -5.02
N MET A 71 7.51 7.51 -5.05
CA MET A 71 7.12 8.92 -5.29
C MET A 71 7.64 9.87 -4.19
N SER A 72 7.97 9.33 -3.02
CA SER A 72 8.56 10.03 -1.88
C SER A 72 10.03 9.66 -1.61
N ASP A 73 10.75 9.13 -2.61
CA ASP A 73 12.18 8.80 -2.50
C ASP A 73 13.04 10.03 -2.19
N GLN A 74 14.23 9.86 -1.61
CA GLN A 74 15.17 10.95 -1.34
C GLN A 74 15.69 11.60 -2.63
N LYS A 75 15.84 10.82 -3.71
CA LYS A 75 16.36 11.31 -4.99
C LYS A 75 15.27 11.81 -5.92
N THR A 76 15.46 13.03 -6.45
CA THR A 76 14.47 13.70 -7.29
C THR A 76 14.19 12.98 -8.60
N ASP A 77 15.22 12.42 -9.25
CA ASP A 77 15.08 11.65 -10.49
C ASP A 77 14.23 10.39 -10.28
N ILE A 78 14.45 9.67 -9.17
CA ILE A 78 13.62 8.51 -8.78
C ILE A 78 12.16 8.94 -8.54
N ARG A 79 11.93 10.01 -7.76
CA ARG A 79 10.57 10.51 -7.49
C ARG A 79 9.81 10.86 -8.76
N VAL A 80 10.44 11.61 -9.66
CA VAL A 80 9.83 12.08 -10.91
C VAL A 80 9.50 10.89 -11.80
N LEU A 81 10.45 9.98 -12.02
CA LEU A 81 10.21 8.82 -12.88
C LEU A 81 9.16 7.87 -12.29
N ALA A 82 9.19 7.63 -10.98
CA ALA A 82 8.19 6.81 -10.30
C ALA A 82 6.78 7.44 -10.41
N THR A 83 6.67 8.77 -10.28
CA THR A 83 5.41 9.50 -10.39
C THR A 83 4.81 9.38 -11.80
N HIS A 84 5.61 9.59 -12.84
CA HIS A 84 5.15 9.43 -14.23
C HIS A 84 4.74 7.99 -14.52
N THR A 85 5.60 7.02 -14.15
CA THR A 85 5.33 5.60 -14.38
C THR A 85 4.08 5.12 -13.62
N PHE A 86 3.89 5.60 -12.38
CA PHE A 86 2.68 5.34 -11.61
C PHE A 86 1.43 5.89 -12.31
N ALA A 87 1.46 7.14 -12.76
CA ALA A 87 0.32 7.77 -13.44
C ALA A 87 -0.09 6.97 -14.69
N ASP A 88 0.87 6.53 -15.48
CA ASP A 88 0.63 5.71 -16.68
C ASP A 88 0.02 4.35 -16.33
N LEU A 89 0.50 3.68 -15.26
CA LEU A 89 -0.07 2.40 -14.80
C LEU A 89 -1.50 2.54 -14.28
N ILE A 90 -1.80 3.61 -13.54
CA ILE A 90 -3.15 3.85 -13.02
C ILE A 90 -4.15 4.02 -14.16
N GLN A 91 -3.77 4.68 -15.25
CA GLN A 91 -4.64 4.84 -16.42
C GLN A 91 -4.95 3.51 -17.13
N LEU A 92 -4.07 2.52 -17.03
CA LEU A 92 -4.26 1.19 -17.61
C LEU A 92 -5.00 0.22 -16.69
N MET A 93 -5.09 0.52 -15.39
CA MET A 93 -5.72 -0.35 -14.38
C MET A 93 -7.17 -0.75 -14.70
N PRO A 94 -8.05 0.13 -15.21
CA PRO A 94 -9.43 -0.25 -15.55
C PRO A 94 -9.56 -1.33 -16.63
N LEU A 95 -8.48 -1.64 -17.36
CA LEU A 95 -8.45 -2.67 -18.38
C LEU A 95 -8.26 -4.08 -17.79
N ASP A 96 -7.94 -4.22 -16.51
CA ASP A 96 -7.80 -5.52 -15.85
C ASP A 96 -9.13 -6.28 -15.84
N GLY A 97 -9.13 -7.51 -16.36
CA GLY A 97 -10.32 -8.35 -16.50
C GLY A 97 -11.10 -8.20 -17.82
N GLY A 98 -10.81 -7.16 -18.62
CA GLY A 98 -11.40 -6.99 -19.95
C GLY A 98 -10.61 -7.64 -21.10
N ILE A 99 -9.41 -8.15 -20.83
CA ILE A 99 -8.49 -8.71 -21.83
C ILE A 99 -8.60 -10.23 -21.83
N SER A 100 -8.95 -10.81 -22.98
CA SER A 100 -9.16 -12.26 -23.16
C SER A 100 -7.88 -13.11 -23.05
N ASN A 101 -6.70 -12.49 -23.13
CA ASN A 101 -5.39 -13.15 -23.18
C ASN A 101 -4.57 -12.88 -21.91
N THR A 102 -5.13 -13.12 -20.72
CA THR A 102 -4.31 -13.10 -19.50
C THR A 102 -3.36 -14.31 -19.52
N PRO A 103 -2.04 -14.12 -19.46
CA PRO A 103 -1.10 -15.24 -19.34
C PRO A 103 -1.42 -16.03 -18.07
N GLN A 104 -1.24 -17.35 -18.12
CA GLN A 104 -1.42 -18.23 -16.95
C GLN A 104 -0.34 -17.88 -15.92
N LEU A 105 -0.68 -16.98 -15.00
CA LEU A 105 0.14 -16.64 -13.85
C LEU A 105 0.28 -17.89 -12.97
N GLY A 106 1.46 -18.08 -12.38
CA GLY A 106 1.65 -19.11 -11.36
C GLY A 106 0.71 -18.90 -10.16
N PRO A 107 0.35 -19.97 -9.42
CA PRO A 107 -0.62 -19.91 -8.33
C PRO A 107 -0.25 -18.89 -7.24
N GLN A 108 1.03 -18.71 -6.94
CA GLN A 108 1.50 -17.70 -5.98
C GLN A 108 1.25 -16.27 -6.47
N LEU A 109 1.50 -15.99 -7.76
CA LEU A 109 1.27 -14.67 -8.35
C LEU A 109 -0.22 -14.34 -8.44
N ILE A 110 -1.09 -15.34 -8.64
CA ILE A 110 -2.54 -15.15 -8.60
C ILE A 110 -2.99 -14.68 -7.22
N LEU A 111 -2.52 -15.33 -6.16
CA LEU A 111 -2.84 -14.94 -4.78
C LEU A 111 -2.31 -13.53 -4.47
N LEU A 112 -1.05 -13.24 -4.82
CA LEU A 112 -0.45 -11.92 -4.61
C LEU A 112 -1.21 -10.82 -5.38
N LYS A 113 -1.63 -11.10 -6.62
CA LYS A 113 -2.44 -10.19 -7.43
C LYS A 113 -3.77 -9.89 -6.75
N ALA A 114 -4.47 -10.90 -6.24
CA ALA A 114 -5.74 -10.71 -5.55
C ALA A 114 -5.59 -9.81 -4.32
N THR A 115 -4.58 -10.06 -3.48
CA THR A 115 -4.29 -9.25 -2.29
C THR A 115 -3.96 -7.80 -2.65
N GLN A 116 -3.15 -7.57 -3.68
CA GLN A 116 -2.79 -6.22 -4.10
C GLN A 116 -3.93 -5.49 -4.80
N LYS A 117 -4.79 -6.23 -5.51
CA LYS A 117 -6.01 -5.68 -6.11
C LYS A 117 -6.98 -5.21 -5.06
N GLU A 118 -7.28 -6.02 -4.05
CA GLU A 118 -8.13 -5.63 -2.92
C GLU A 118 -7.57 -4.37 -2.23
N PHE A 119 -6.26 -4.33 -1.99
CA PHE A 119 -5.59 -3.16 -1.41
C PHE A 119 -5.80 -1.89 -2.25
N LEU A 120 -5.56 -1.94 -3.56
CA LEU A 120 -5.70 -0.77 -4.43
C LEU A 120 -7.16 -0.34 -4.60
N GLU A 121 -8.10 -1.29 -4.65
CA GLU A 121 -9.52 -0.99 -4.68
C GLU A 121 -9.93 -0.21 -3.42
N GLN A 122 -9.50 -0.66 -2.23
CA GLN A 122 -9.75 0.05 -0.97
C GLN A 122 -9.01 1.40 -0.89
N LEU A 123 -7.82 1.51 -1.49
CA LEU A 123 -7.03 2.74 -1.51
C LEU A 123 -7.69 3.85 -2.35
N PHE A 124 -8.19 3.50 -3.54
CA PHE A 124 -8.81 4.48 -4.46
C PHE A 124 -10.30 4.67 -4.23
N ASN A 125 -10.98 3.69 -3.63
CA ASN A 125 -12.37 3.77 -3.26
C ASN A 125 -12.52 3.53 -1.75
N PRO A 126 -12.46 4.60 -0.92
CA PRO A 126 -12.64 4.47 0.53
C PRO A 126 -13.98 3.86 0.94
N SER A 127 -15.01 3.94 0.08
CA SER A 127 -16.30 3.28 0.34
C SER A 127 -16.26 1.76 0.18
N ALA A 128 -15.21 1.21 -0.44
CA ALA A 128 -14.96 -0.23 -0.50
C ALA A 128 -14.26 -0.78 0.75
N ILE A 129 -13.85 0.09 1.68
CA ILE A 129 -13.26 -0.32 2.95
C ILE A 129 -14.35 -0.94 3.82
N GLY A 130 -14.13 -2.19 4.24
CA GLY A 130 -15.07 -2.91 5.11
C GLY A 130 -15.17 -2.31 6.52
N ASP A 131 -16.26 -2.64 7.21
CA ASP A 131 -16.50 -2.17 8.57
C ASP A 131 -15.51 -2.77 9.56
N TYR A 132 -14.83 -1.88 10.29
CA TYR A 132 -13.97 -2.22 11.42
C TYR A 132 -14.78 -2.20 12.71
N LYS A 133 -14.87 -3.37 13.36
CA LYS A 133 -15.44 -3.48 14.70
C LYS A 133 -14.34 -3.32 15.73
N VAL A 134 -14.43 -2.28 16.54
CA VAL A 134 -13.49 -2.07 17.64
C VAL A 134 -13.60 -3.25 18.62
N PRO A 135 -12.52 -3.97 18.92
CA PRO A 135 -12.58 -5.21 19.71
C PRO A 135 -12.70 -4.97 21.22
N VAL A 136 -12.68 -3.71 21.64
CA VAL A 136 -12.79 -3.29 23.05
C VAL A 136 -14.06 -2.47 23.25
N PRO A 137 -14.70 -2.58 24.43
CA PRO A 137 -15.87 -1.76 24.73
C PRO A 137 -15.46 -0.28 24.79
N ILE A 138 -16.15 0.54 24.00
CA ILE A 138 -16.03 2.00 24.03
C ILE A 138 -17.37 2.55 24.48
N ASN A 139 -17.37 3.36 25.54
CA ASN A 139 -18.57 4.00 26.07
C ASN A 139 -18.95 5.23 25.23
N ALA A 140 -19.13 5.03 23.92
CA ALA A 140 -19.55 6.03 22.96
C ALA A 140 -20.20 5.35 21.76
N GLU A 141 -21.24 5.98 21.21
CA GLU A 141 -21.82 5.57 19.94
C GLU A 141 -21.15 6.34 18.80
N LEU A 142 -20.55 5.60 17.86
CA LEU A 142 -19.95 6.21 16.68
C LEU A 142 -21.06 6.61 15.69
N ARG A 143 -21.05 7.87 15.27
CA ARG A 143 -21.86 8.32 14.13
C ARG A 143 -21.32 7.69 12.84
N SER A 144 -22.14 7.61 11.79
CA SER A 144 -21.78 6.98 10.51
C SER A 144 -20.45 7.49 9.95
N TYR A 145 -20.22 8.80 9.93
CA TYR A 145 -18.97 9.40 9.44
C TYR A 145 -17.76 9.09 10.35
N GLN A 146 -17.97 8.94 11.66
CA GLN A 146 -16.91 8.55 12.60
C GLN A 146 -16.55 7.08 12.41
N GLN A 147 -17.55 6.22 12.17
CA GLN A 147 -17.32 4.82 11.82
C GLN A 147 -16.53 4.73 10.50
N SER A 148 -16.89 5.51 9.47
CA SER A 148 -16.11 5.57 8.22
C SER A 148 -14.67 6.03 8.45
N GLY A 149 -14.45 7.03 9.31
CA GLY A 149 -13.10 7.48 9.69
C GLY A 149 -12.30 6.39 10.41
N VAL A 150 -12.93 5.67 11.35
CA VAL A 150 -12.31 4.52 12.04
C VAL A 150 -12.01 3.38 11.07
N ASN A 151 -12.91 3.07 10.13
CA ASN A 151 -12.69 2.08 9.07
C ASN A 151 -11.44 2.45 8.24
N TRP A 152 -11.32 3.72 7.87
CA TRP A 152 -10.17 4.22 7.11
C TRP A 152 -8.86 4.14 7.92
N LEU A 153 -8.86 4.51 9.20
CA LEU A 153 -7.70 4.36 10.08
C LEU A 153 -7.31 2.88 10.26
N ALA A 154 -8.30 1.98 10.35
CA ALA A 154 -8.07 0.54 10.41
C ALA A 154 -7.49 -0.02 9.12
N PHE A 155 -7.94 0.47 7.95
CA PHE A 155 -7.33 0.16 6.66
C PHE A 155 -5.87 0.59 6.62
N LEU A 156 -5.55 1.82 7.04
CA LEU A 156 -4.16 2.28 7.11
C LEU A 156 -3.32 1.37 8.02
N ASN A 157 -3.82 1.03 9.20
CA ASN A 157 -3.11 0.13 10.12
C ASN A 157 -2.89 -1.27 9.52
N LYS A 158 -3.93 -1.87 8.92
CA LYS A 158 -3.89 -3.20 8.27
C LYS A 158 -2.78 -3.27 7.22
N TYR A 159 -2.62 -2.20 6.43
CA TYR A 159 -1.64 -2.14 5.34
C TYR A 159 -0.35 -1.39 5.71
N LYS A 160 -0.11 -1.11 7.00
CA LYS A 160 1.07 -0.40 7.51
C LYS A 160 1.29 0.96 6.82
N LEU A 161 0.21 1.64 6.47
CA LEU A 161 0.21 2.99 5.92
C LEU A 161 0.07 4.02 7.03
N HIS A 162 0.37 5.26 6.68
CA HIS A 162 0.20 6.43 7.54
C HIS A 162 -0.61 7.48 6.78
N GLY A 163 -1.39 8.27 7.51
CA GLY A 163 -2.27 9.26 6.92
C GLY A 163 -2.59 10.39 7.87
N MET A 164 -3.17 11.45 7.33
CA MET A 164 -3.64 12.60 8.09
C MET A 164 -5.17 12.57 8.15
N LEU A 165 -5.72 12.64 9.36
CA LEU A 165 -7.17 12.78 9.56
C LEU A 165 -7.52 14.27 9.55
N CYS A 166 -7.89 14.77 8.36
CA CYS A 166 -8.15 16.18 8.09
C CYS A 166 -9.63 16.57 8.23
N ASP A 167 -10.39 15.87 9.08
CA ASP A 167 -11.78 16.21 9.38
C ASP A 167 -11.90 17.62 9.97
N ASP A 168 -13.04 18.28 9.74
CA ASP A 168 -13.37 19.56 10.36
C ASP A 168 -13.38 19.49 11.90
N MET A 169 -13.25 20.66 12.53
CA MET A 169 -13.36 20.78 13.99
C MET A 169 -14.74 20.30 14.46
N GLY A 170 -14.78 19.54 15.56
CA GLY A 170 -16.02 19.01 16.14
C GLY A 170 -16.47 17.65 15.60
N LEU A 171 -15.86 17.10 14.55
CA LEU A 171 -16.21 15.77 14.01
C LEU A 171 -15.68 14.59 14.86
N GLY A 172 -14.97 14.87 15.96
CA GLY A 172 -14.57 13.83 16.93
C GLY A 172 -13.32 13.04 16.53
N LYS A 173 -12.34 13.70 15.89
CA LYS A 173 -11.03 13.11 15.55
C LYS A 173 -10.38 12.38 16.71
N THR A 174 -10.43 12.97 17.91
CA THR A 174 -9.90 12.35 19.15
C THR A 174 -10.54 10.99 19.43
N LEU A 175 -11.88 10.91 19.36
CA LEU A 175 -12.60 9.65 19.56
C LEU A 175 -12.20 8.61 18.50
N GLN A 176 -12.16 9.00 17.22
CA GLN A 176 -11.74 8.11 16.14
C GLN A 176 -10.31 7.57 16.34
N SER A 177 -9.38 8.43 16.75
CA SER A 177 -7.99 8.04 17.07
C SER A 177 -7.92 7.09 18.27
N ILE A 178 -8.69 7.34 19.34
CA ILE A 178 -8.75 6.45 20.51
C ILE A 178 -9.28 5.07 20.11
N CYS A 179 -10.33 5.00 19.29
CA CYS A 179 -10.91 3.74 18.81
C CYS A 179 -9.86 2.86 18.12
N ILE A 180 -9.08 3.43 17.19
CA ILE A 180 -8.09 2.66 16.46
C ILE A 180 -6.89 2.26 17.34
N LEU A 181 -6.42 3.15 18.22
CA LEU A 181 -5.33 2.84 19.14
C LEU A 181 -5.72 1.72 20.10
N ALA A 182 -6.90 1.81 20.72
CA ALA A 182 -7.35 0.81 21.67
C ALA A 182 -7.56 -0.57 21.00
N GLY A 183 -8.09 -0.57 19.78
CA GLY A 183 -8.22 -1.77 18.98
C GLY A 183 -6.89 -2.38 18.55
N ASP A 184 -5.92 -1.57 18.12
CA ASP A 184 -4.57 -2.04 17.76
C ASP A 184 -3.85 -2.67 18.95
N HIS A 185 -3.87 -2.01 20.12
CA HIS A 185 -3.30 -2.54 21.36
C HIS A 185 -3.89 -3.90 21.73
N TYR A 186 -5.21 -4.05 21.61
CA TYR A 186 -5.89 -5.31 21.85
C TYR A 186 -5.38 -6.42 20.91
N TYR A 187 -5.42 -6.20 19.60
CA TYR A 187 -5.00 -7.22 18.62
C TYR A 187 -3.52 -7.57 18.75
N ARG A 188 -2.67 -6.55 18.94
CA ARG A 188 -1.23 -6.70 19.17
C ARG A 188 -0.96 -7.57 20.39
N GLN A 189 -1.65 -7.30 21.51
CA GLN A 189 -1.52 -8.09 22.73
C GLN A 189 -1.94 -9.55 22.52
N GLN A 190 -3.05 -9.81 21.83
CA GLN A 190 -3.50 -11.18 21.54
C GLN A 190 -2.48 -11.92 20.67
N LYS A 191 -2.03 -11.30 19.59
CA LYS A 191 -1.02 -11.87 18.68
C LYS A 191 0.30 -12.17 19.40
N TYR A 192 0.70 -11.33 20.35
CA TYR A 192 1.90 -11.59 21.17
C TYR A 192 1.73 -12.76 22.13
N LYS A 193 0.55 -12.91 22.75
CA LYS A 193 0.26 -14.07 23.60
C LYS A 193 0.37 -15.38 22.82
N GLU A 194 -0.11 -15.39 21.58
CA GLU A 194 -0.10 -16.57 20.71
C GLU A 194 1.29 -16.87 20.11
N THR A 195 1.96 -15.85 19.56
CA THR A 195 3.16 -16.04 18.72
C THR A 195 4.47 -15.73 19.44
N LYS A 196 4.43 -14.91 20.50
CA LYS A 196 5.61 -14.35 21.20
C LYS A 196 6.63 -13.66 20.28
N GLN A 197 6.21 -13.20 19.09
CA GLN A 197 7.07 -12.48 18.17
C GLN A 197 7.35 -11.05 18.66
N GLU A 198 8.59 -10.58 18.54
CA GLU A 198 8.99 -9.23 18.95
C GLU A 198 8.17 -8.13 18.25
N ASP A 199 7.83 -8.33 16.97
CA ASP A 199 7.04 -7.39 16.16
C ASP A 199 5.67 -7.04 16.77
N CYS A 200 5.11 -7.93 17.60
CA CYS A 200 3.83 -7.73 18.27
C CYS A 200 3.98 -7.53 19.79
N ALA A 201 5.19 -7.42 20.32
CA ALA A 201 5.40 -7.13 21.74
C ALA A 201 4.64 -5.87 22.17
N PRO A 202 3.95 -5.86 23.33
CA PRO A 202 3.21 -4.68 23.80
C PRO A 202 4.11 -3.44 23.88
N LEU A 203 3.67 -2.33 23.28
CA LEU A 203 4.39 -1.06 23.28
C LEU A 203 3.41 0.09 23.55
N PRO A 204 3.83 1.15 24.25
CA PRO A 204 2.97 2.32 24.47
C PRO A 204 2.75 3.11 23.17
N SER A 205 1.59 3.75 23.06
CA SER A 205 1.35 4.78 22.03
C SER A 205 1.67 6.16 22.58
N LEU A 206 2.10 7.06 21.69
CA LEU A 206 2.42 8.45 22.02
C LEU A 206 1.45 9.39 21.31
N VAL A 207 0.78 10.24 22.07
CA VAL A 207 -0.01 11.35 21.54
C VAL A 207 0.70 12.65 21.86
N ILE A 208 1.08 13.39 20.82
CA ILE A 208 1.67 14.72 20.94
C ILE A 208 0.59 15.73 20.59
N CYS A 209 0.32 16.66 21.49
CA CYS A 209 -0.62 17.75 21.29
C CYS A 209 -0.06 19.06 21.88
N PRO A 210 -0.56 20.22 21.44
CA PRO A 210 -0.30 21.49 22.12
C PRO A 210 -0.59 21.38 23.63
N PRO A 211 0.17 22.08 24.50
CA PRO A 211 -0.01 22.00 25.96
C PRO A 211 -1.45 22.31 26.43
N THR A 212 -2.15 23.17 25.67
CA THR A 212 -3.54 23.54 25.95
C THR A 212 -4.54 22.42 25.73
N LEU A 213 -4.18 21.35 25.00
CA LEU A 213 -5.06 20.22 24.68
C LEU A 213 -4.75 18.97 25.50
N THR A 214 -3.75 18.99 26.39
CA THR A 214 -3.40 17.82 27.19
C THR A 214 -4.58 17.34 28.04
N GLY A 215 -5.31 18.25 28.67
CA GLY A 215 -6.52 17.91 29.45
C GLY A 215 -7.71 17.45 28.62
N HIS A 216 -7.68 17.57 27.29
CA HIS A 216 -8.73 17.02 26.41
C HIS A 216 -8.44 15.57 26.00
N TRP A 217 -7.20 15.10 26.18
CA TRP A 217 -6.76 13.75 25.84
C TRP A 217 -6.63 12.81 27.04
N VAL A 218 -6.49 13.36 28.25
CA VAL A 218 -6.42 12.65 29.54
C VAL A 218 -7.81 12.58 30.16
#